data_AF-A0A6M3KWG2-F1
#
_entry.id   AF-A0A6M3KWG2-F1
#
_cell.length_a   1.000
_cell.length_b   1.000
_cell.length_c   1.000
_cell.angle_alpha   90.00
_cell.angle_beta   90.00
_cell.angle_gamma   90.00
#
_symmetry.space_group_name_H-M   'P 1'
#
loop_
_entity.id
_entity.type
_entity.pdbx_description
1 polymer ?
#
loop_
_entity_poly.entity_id
_entity_poly.type
_entity_poly.pdbx_seq_one_letter_code
_entity_poly.pdbx_strand_id
1 'polypeptide(L)'
;MNGQSSSPMEISNALQCIHAVEEIPPMSLMDPDVRRELANYMQPVCEFFEQQSGMVIQNTDGLEAITINCATIKKVQGLLEKYRKEVVAPLNEKVNTINEFFREFSVPLKSSDTTMRKEIGRYQMEQERAERLERERLEQERMDAERRRLEMERKDVPLSDATIAAEQADFDQQEAAIVAPTKTTVFEKAKVTVAKRWTFRVDNEFLVPRDYWTLDERKIQKAVNVGVRTIRGVTIYEEAQPRIQ
;
A
#
# COMPACT_ATOMS: atom_id res chain seq x y z
N MET A 1 62.41 -21.30 11.93
CA MET A 1 61.43 -22.26 12.48
C MET A 1 60.61 -21.54 13.54
N ASN A 2 59.53 -20.86 13.15
CA ASN A 2 58.57 -20.24 14.08
C ASN A 2 57.24 -20.96 13.88
N GLY A 3 56.99 -21.98 14.70
CA GLY A 3 55.69 -22.65 14.76
C GLY A 3 54.72 -21.75 15.49
N GLN A 4 53.88 -21.03 14.75
CA GLN A 4 52.69 -20.40 15.31
C GLN A 4 51.70 -21.51 15.65
N SER A 5 51.64 -21.87 16.94
CA SER A 5 50.56 -22.67 17.50
C SER A 5 49.25 -21.91 17.35
N SER A 6 48.34 -22.40 16.49
CA SER A 6 46.97 -21.89 16.44
C SER A 6 46.36 -21.93 17.83
N SER A 7 45.84 -20.77 18.25
CA SER A 7 45.24 -20.55 19.56
C SER A 7 43.99 -21.44 19.74
N PRO A 8 43.78 -22.07 20.91
CA PRO A 8 42.59 -22.88 21.24
C PRO A 8 41.25 -22.16 21.06
N MET A 9 41.23 -20.82 20.91
CA MET A 9 40.00 -20.04 20.74
C MET A 9 39.28 -20.28 19.40
N GLU A 10 39.98 -20.66 18.31
CA GLU A 10 39.31 -20.78 16.99
C GLU A 10 38.46 -22.05 16.87
N ILE A 11 38.82 -23.12 17.57
CA ILE A 11 38.04 -24.39 17.59
C ILE A 11 36.75 -24.23 18.41
N SER A 12 36.76 -23.36 19.43
CA SER A 12 35.58 -23.10 20.26
C SER A 12 34.44 -22.41 19.51
N ASN A 13 34.75 -21.65 18.44
CA ASN A 13 33.74 -20.94 17.64
C ASN A 13 33.02 -21.85 16.65
N ALA A 14 33.69 -22.88 16.10
CA ALA A 14 33.07 -23.82 15.17
C ALA A 14 32.03 -24.72 15.86
N LEU A 15 32.27 -25.11 17.11
CA LEU A 15 31.31 -25.86 17.95
C LEU A 15 30.10 -25.01 18.37
N GLN A 16 30.26 -23.69 18.52
CA GLN A 16 29.14 -22.78 18.78
C GLN A 16 28.16 -22.67 17.59
N CYS A 17 28.64 -22.85 16.35
CA CYS A 17 27.75 -22.92 15.18
C CYS A 17 26.90 -24.22 15.16
N ILE A 18 27.37 -25.32 15.75
CA ILE A 18 26.60 -26.57 15.85
C ILE A 18 25.53 -26.45 16.94
N HIS A 19 25.80 -25.75 18.05
CA HIS A 19 24.77 -25.48 19.07
C HIS A 19 23.73 -24.45 18.62
N ALA A 20 24.05 -23.55 17.68
CA ALA A 20 23.07 -22.62 17.09
C ALA A 20 22.01 -23.31 16.20
N VAL A 21 22.14 -24.63 15.95
CA VAL A 21 21.13 -25.47 15.29
C VAL A 21 19.90 -25.70 16.20
N GLU A 22 19.99 -25.41 17.51
CA GLU A 22 18.84 -25.45 18.43
C GLU A 22 17.79 -24.36 18.17
N GLU A 23 18.11 -23.33 17.35
CA GLU A 23 17.15 -22.31 16.90
C GLU A 23 16.58 -22.57 15.50
N ILE A 24 16.77 -23.79 14.94
CA ILE A 24 15.96 -24.21 13.80
C ILE A 24 14.49 -24.21 14.26
N PRO A 25 13.55 -23.61 13.50
CA PRO A 25 12.13 -23.60 13.86
C PRO A 25 11.72 -25.01 14.27
N PRO A 26 10.95 -25.14 15.37
CA PRO A 26 10.79 -26.42 16.03
C PRO A 26 10.34 -27.43 14.99
N MET A 27 11.17 -28.44 14.76
CA MET A 27 10.85 -29.51 13.80
C MET A 27 9.50 -30.17 14.10
N SER A 28 8.87 -29.86 15.24
CA SER A 28 7.51 -30.21 15.67
C SER A 28 6.43 -29.97 14.62
N LEU A 29 6.63 -29.05 13.67
CA LEU A 29 5.64 -28.79 12.60
C LEU A 29 5.82 -29.69 11.37
N MET A 30 6.91 -30.44 11.26
CA MET A 30 7.11 -31.40 10.18
C MET A 30 6.47 -32.75 10.52
N ASP A 31 5.97 -33.41 9.49
CA ASP A 31 5.52 -34.79 9.56
C ASP A 31 6.63 -35.68 10.16
N PRO A 32 6.32 -36.54 11.15
CA PRO A 32 7.31 -37.40 11.80
C PRO A 32 8.11 -38.30 10.84
N ASP A 33 7.51 -38.71 9.73
CA ASP A 33 8.17 -39.58 8.75
C ASP A 33 9.16 -38.78 7.90
N VAL A 34 8.76 -37.59 7.44
CA VAL A 34 9.67 -36.65 6.75
C VAL A 34 10.83 -36.28 7.66
N ARG A 35 10.58 -36.04 8.95
CA ARG A 35 11.64 -35.75 9.91
C ARG A 35 12.63 -36.92 10.04
N ARG A 36 12.14 -38.16 10.06
CA ARG A 36 12.98 -39.36 10.16
C ARG A 36 13.85 -39.53 8.91
N GLU A 37 13.28 -39.33 7.73
CA GLU A 37 14.05 -39.33 6.48
C GLU A 37 15.13 -38.24 6.51
N LEU A 38 14.77 -37.01 6.88
CA LEU A 38 15.69 -35.88 6.92
C LEU A 38 16.84 -36.11 7.91
N ALA A 39 16.54 -36.71 9.08
CA ALA A 39 17.56 -37.07 10.07
C ALA A 39 18.58 -38.08 9.49
N ASN A 40 18.12 -39.09 8.74
CA ASN A 40 19.00 -40.05 8.07
C ASN A 40 19.91 -39.39 7.03
N TYR A 41 19.45 -38.31 6.38
CA TYR A 41 20.27 -37.54 5.45
C TYR A 41 21.22 -36.56 6.15
N MET A 42 20.82 -35.97 7.26
CA MET A 42 21.62 -34.96 7.96
C MET A 42 22.75 -35.57 8.79
N GLN A 43 22.57 -36.77 9.35
CA GLN A 43 23.57 -37.38 10.22
C GLN A 43 24.94 -37.58 9.55
N PRO A 44 25.05 -38.16 8.33
CA PRO A 44 26.33 -38.28 7.64
C PRO A 44 26.95 -36.92 7.28
N VAL A 45 26.12 -35.89 7.09
CA VAL A 45 26.58 -34.54 6.78
C VAL A 45 27.20 -33.90 8.01
N CYS A 46 26.57 -34.03 9.17
CA CYS A 46 27.13 -33.56 10.45
C CYS A 46 28.44 -34.28 10.78
N GLU A 47 28.47 -35.61 10.68
CA GLU A 47 29.68 -36.42 10.89
C GLU A 47 30.82 -36.01 9.93
N PHE A 48 30.49 -35.76 8.67
CA PHE A 48 31.45 -35.25 7.68
C PHE A 48 32.00 -33.88 8.09
N PHE A 49 31.15 -32.93 8.49
CA PHE A 49 31.60 -31.59 8.91
C PHE A 49 32.48 -31.61 10.16
N GLU A 50 32.17 -32.45 11.14
CA GLU A 50 33.02 -32.67 12.31
C GLU A 50 34.40 -33.17 11.89
N GLN A 51 34.46 -34.13 10.96
CA GLN A 51 35.72 -34.65 10.41
C GLN A 51 36.54 -33.60 9.64
N GLN A 52 35.88 -32.61 9.02
CA GLN A 52 36.55 -31.54 8.27
C GLN A 52 37.07 -30.38 9.14
N SER A 53 36.52 -30.21 10.36
CA SER A 53 36.76 -29.04 11.20
C SER A 53 38.22 -28.83 11.67
N GLY A 54 39.11 -29.80 11.44
CA GLY A 54 40.52 -29.74 11.82
C GLY A 54 41.54 -29.83 10.68
N MET A 55 41.12 -29.81 9.41
CA MET A 55 42.07 -29.95 8.30
C MET A 55 42.89 -28.67 8.06
N VAL A 56 44.23 -28.79 8.10
CA VAL A 56 45.18 -27.71 7.78
C VAL A 56 46.01 -28.12 6.57
N ILE A 57 46.15 -27.22 5.59
CA ILE A 57 46.99 -27.45 4.41
C ILE A 57 48.46 -27.23 4.80
N GLN A 58 49.20 -28.32 5.04
CA GLN A 58 50.64 -28.26 5.32
C GLN A 58 51.47 -28.77 4.13
N ASN A 59 50.87 -29.51 3.20
CA ASN A 59 51.53 -30.14 2.07
C ASN A 59 50.56 -30.34 0.89
N THR A 60 51.07 -30.84 -0.24
CA THR A 60 50.30 -31.11 -1.45
C THR A 60 49.18 -32.15 -1.22
N ASP A 61 49.42 -33.17 -0.40
CA ASP A 61 48.42 -34.20 -0.08
C ASP A 61 47.21 -33.60 0.65
N GLY A 62 47.44 -32.65 1.57
CA GLY A 62 46.38 -31.91 2.25
C GLY A 62 45.55 -31.04 1.29
N LEU A 63 46.17 -30.46 0.26
CA LEU A 63 45.47 -29.71 -0.78
C LEU A 63 44.56 -30.62 -1.62
N GLU A 64 45.03 -31.81 -1.98
CA GLU A 64 44.23 -32.79 -2.71
C GLU A 64 43.02 -33.26 -1.89
N ALA A 65 43.23 -33.60 -0.62
CA ALA A 65 42.16 -34.02 0.29
C ALA A 65 41.07 -32.95 0.44
N ILE A 66 41.46 -31.69 0.67
CA ILE A 66 40.50 -30.58 0.77
C ILE A 66 39.76 -30.36 -0.55
N THR A 67 40.45 -30.46 -1.69
CA THR A 67 39.82 -30.30 -3.01
C THR A 67 38.74 -31.36 -3.25
N ILE A 68 39.03 -32.62 -2.90
CA ILE A 68 38.06 -33.72 -2.96
C ILE A 68 36.87 -33.44 -2.03
N ASN A 69 37.13 -32.99 -0.80
CA ASN A 69 36.08 -32.68 0.17
C ASN A 69 35.20 -31.51 -0.30
N CYS A 70 35.77 -30.46 -0.89
CA CYS A 70 35.02 -29.37 -1.51
C CYS A 70 34.10 -29.88 -2.64
N ALA A 71 34.57 -30.81 -3.47
CA ALA A 71 33.75 -31.40 -4.52
C ALA A 71 32.59 -32.23 -3.94
N THR A 72 32.85 -33.00 -2.87
CA THR A 72 31.83 -33.78 -2.15
C THR A 72 30.78 -32.88 -1.50
N ILE A 73 31.19 -31.80 -0.82
CA ILE A 73 30.28 -30.80 -0.24
C ILE A 73 29.34 -30.23 -1.31
N LYS A 74 29.87 -29.84 -2.47
CA LYS A 74 29.05 -29.31 -3.57
C LYS A 74 28.01 -30.35 -4.07
N LYS A 75 28.37 -31.62 -4.13
CA LYS A 75 27.43 -32.69 -4.50
C LYS A 75 26.31 -32.85 -3.46
N VAL A 76 26.66 -32.89 -2.17
CA VAL A 76 25.69 -32.96 -1.07
C VAL A 76 24.74 -31.76 -1.08
N GLN A 77 25.28 -30.54 -1.26
CA GLN A 77 24.47 -29.33 -1.40
C GLN A 77 23.48 -29.43 -2.57
N GLY A 78 23.92 -29.94 -3.74
CA GLY A 78 23.04 -30.16 -4.88
C GLY A 78 21.92 -31.16 -4.61
N LEU A 79 22.21 -32.24 -3.88
CA LEU A 79 21.21 -33.24 -3.49
C LEU A 79 20.20 -32.69 -2.48
N LEU A 80 20.65 -31.94 -1.47
CA LEU A 80 19.77 -31.28 -0.49
C LEU A 80 18.81 -30.30 -1.18
N GLU A 81 19.32 -29.50 -2.11
CA GLU A 81 18.49 -28.56 -2.86
C GLU A 81 17.47 -29.27 -3.76
N LYS A 82 17.84 -30.41 -4.35
CA LYS A 82 16.93 -31.24 -5.12
C LYS A 82 15.81 -31.80 -4.24
N TYR A 83 16.16 -32.40 -3.10
CA TYR A 83 15.18 -32.93 -2.15
C TYR A 83 14.26 -31.84 -1.60
N ARG A 84 14.81 -30.66 -1.26
CA ARG A 84 14.02 -29.48 -0.86
C ARG A 84 12.95 -29.15 -1.91
N LYS A 85 13.33 -29.12 -3.20
CA LYS A 85 12.39 -28.85 -4.30
C LYS A 85 11.34 -29.95 -4.42
N GLU A 86 11.73 -31.22 -4.31
CA GLU A 86 10.80 -32.37 -4.39
C GLU A 86 9.76 -32.33 -3.25
N VAL A 87 10.17 -31.99 -2.02
CA VAL A 87 9.27 -31.88 -0.86
C VAL A 87 8.36 -30.65 -0.96
N VAL A 88 8.91 -29.51 -1.39
CA VAL A 88 8.17 -28.22 -1.41
C VAL A 88 7.27 -28.09 -2.65
N ALA A 89 7.60 -28.71 -3.78
CA ALA A 89 6.81 -28.66 -5.01
C ALA A 89 5.32 -29.00 -4.81
N PRO A 90 4.94 -30.16 -4.23
CA PRO A 90 3.52 -30.51 -4.04
C PRO A 90 2.81 -29.57 -3.05
N LEU A 91 3.54 -28.98 -2.09
CA LEU A 91 2.97 -27.99 -1.18
C LEU A 91 2.69 -26.67 -1.91
N ASN A 92 3.62 -26.21 -2.74
CA ASN A 92 3.42 -25.03 -3.58
C ASN A 92 2.28 -25.22 -4.58
N GLU A 93 2.15 -26.40 -5.18
CA GLU A 93 1.02 -26.74 -6.05
C GLU A 93 -0.30 -26.63 -5.30
N LYS A 94 -0.41 -27.22 -4.10
CA LYS A 94 -1.61 -27.09 -3.26
C LYS A 94 -1.93 -25.65 -2.89
N VAL A 95 -0.92 -24.87 -2.50
CA VAL A 95 -1.07 -23.44 -2.19
C VAL A 95 -1.58 -22.67 -3.42
N ASN A 96 -1.07 -22.98 -4.61
CA ASN A 96 -1.52 -22.36 -5.85
C ASN A 96 -2.96 -22.74 -6.17
N THR A 97 -3.34 -24.02 -6.06
CA THR A 97 -4.72 -24.48 -6.26
C THR A 97 -5.70 -23.79 -5.29
N ILE A 98 -5.34 -23.67 -4.02
CA ILE A 98 -6.15 -22.95 -3.02
C ILE A 98 -6.28 -21.48 -3.42
N ASN A 99 -5.17 -20.83 -3.78
CA ASN A 99 -5.19 -19.44 -4.21
C ASN A 99 -6.03 -19.21 -5.47
N GLU A 100 -5.96 -20.13 -6.44
CA GLU A 100 -6.78 -20.10 -7.66
C GLU A 100 -8.27 -20.26 -7.34
N PHE A 101 -8.63 -21.22 -6.49
CA PHE A 101 -10.00 -21.40 -6.00
C PHE A 101 -10.53 -20.11 -5.35
N PHE A 102 -9.77 -19.48 -4.46
CA PHE A 102 -10.19 -18.20 -3.85
C PHE A 102 -10.19 -17.03 -4.84
N ARG A 103 -9.36 -17.04 -5.88
CA ARG A 103 -9.40 -16.02 -6.95
C ARG A 103 -10.69 -16.08 -7.74
N GLU A 104 -11.22 -17.27 -8.00
CA GLU A 104 -12.49 -17.47 -8.71
C GLU A 104 -13.64 -16.71 -8.06
N PHE A 105 -13.69 -16.66 -6.71
CA PHE A 105 -14.73 -15.93 -5.98
C PHE A 105 -14.35 -14.48 -5.68
N SER A 106 -13.09 -14.21 -5.32
CA SER A 106 -12.68 -12.88 -4.88
C SER A 106 -12.66 -11.84 -6.02
N VAL A 107 -12.37 -12.24 -7.26
CA VAL A 107 -12.38 -11.35 -8.42
C VAL A 107 -13.78 -10.82 -8.75
N PRO A 108 -14.82 -11.67 -8.98
CA PRO A 108 -16.17 -11.19 -9.27
C PRO A 108 -16.79 -10.43 -8.09
N LEU A 109 -16.49 -10.81 -6.84
CA LEU A 109 -16.94 -10.07 -5.66
C LEU A 109 -16.35 -8.65 -5.61
N LYS A 110 -15.04 -8.49 -5.87
CA LYS A 110 -14.39 -7.17 -5.96
C LYS A 110 -14.94 -6.34 -7.12
N SER A 111 -15.17 -6.95 -8.27
CA SER A 111 -15.77 -6.29 -9.43
C SER A 111 -17.20 -5.80 -9.13
N SER A 112 -17.99 -6.64 -8.45
CA SER A 112 -19.36 -6.29 -8.02
C SER A 112 -19.36 -5.17 -6.99
N ASP A 113 -18.51 -5.22 -5.96
CA ASP A 113 -18.35 -4.14 -4.96
C ASP A 113 -17.95 -2.82 -5.64
N THR A 114 -17.00 -2.86 -6.58
CA THR A 114 -16.58 -1.68 -7.35
C THR A 114 -17.75 -1.10 -8.16
N THR A 115 -18.53 -1.95 -8.82
CA THR A 115 -19.70 -1.54 -9.60
C THR A 115 -20.77 -0.92 -8.70
N MET A 116 -21.10 -1.56 -7.57
CA MET A 116 -22.07 -1.05 -6.60
C MET A 116 -21.65 0.30 -6.00
N ARG A 117 -20.37 0.47 -5.65
CA ARG A 117 -19.85 1.77 -5.16
C ARG A 117 -19.95 2.86 -6.21
N LYS A 118 -19.68 2.54 -7.48
CA LYS A 118 -19.81 3.49 -8.60
C LYS A 118 -21.27 3.93 -8.78
N GLU A 119 -22.21 3.00 -8.69
CA GLU A 119 -23.65 3.28 -8.78
C GLU A 119 -24.14 4.14 -7.60
N ILE A 120 -23.71 3.84 -6.38
CA ILE A 120 -23.96 4.68 -5.20
C ILE A 120 -23.42 6.10 -5.41
N GLY A 121 -22.19 6.21 -5.93
CA GLY A 121 -21.58 7.51 -6.24
C GLY A 121 -22.36 8.29 -7.31
N ARG A 122 -22.78 7.61 -8.40
CA ARG A 122 -23.60 8.23 -9.46
C ARG A 122 -24.91 8.78 -8.90
N TYR A 123 -25.62 7.98 -8.13
CA TYR A 123 -26.87 8.40 -7.50
C TYR A 123 -26.67 9.60 -6.57
N GLN A 124 -25.61 9.60 -5.75
CA GLN A 124 -25.32 10.73 -4.86
C GLN A 124 -25.01 12.02 -5.62
N MET A 125 -24.25 11.93 -6.72
CA MET A 125 -23.99 13.09 -7.59
C MET A 125 -25.27 13.61 -8.25
N GLU A 126 -26.15 12.72 -8.69
CA GLU A 126 -27.47 13.10 -9.25
C GLU A 126 -28.36 13.78 -8.20
N GLN A 127 -28.41 13.24 -6.98
CA GLN A 127 -29.13 13.86 -5.86
C GLN A 127 -28.58 15.25 -5.55
N GLU A 128 -27.26 15.42 -5.43
CA GLU A 128 -26.66 16.73 -5.19
C GLU A 128 -26.93 17.72 -6.33
N ARG A 129 -26.87 17.25 -7.58
CA ARG A 129 -27.18 18.07 -8.75
C ARG A 129 -28.64 18.54 -8.74
N ALA A 130 -29.58 17.69 -8.35
CA ALA A 130 -30.99 18.04 -8.23
C ALA A 130 -31.22 19.07 -7.12
N GLU A 131 -30.65 18.84 -5.92
CA GLU A 131 -30.72 19.80 -4.80
C GLU A 131 -30.14 21.17 -5.15
N ARG A 132 -29.04 21.20 -5.93
CA ARG A 132 -28.40 22.44 -6.37
C ARG A 132 -29.28 23.23 -7.33
N LEU A 133 -29.85 22.57 -8.34
CA LEU A 133 -30.75 23.21 -9.29
C LEU A 133 -32.02 23.74 -8.61
N GLU A 134 -32.56 23.01 -7.64
CA GLU A 134 -33.71 23.48 -6.85
C GLU A 134 -33.37 24.74 -6.04
N ARG A 135 -32.19 24.76 -5.40
CA ARG A 135 -31.71 25.92 -4.65
C ARG A 135 -31.50 27.15 -5.54
N GLU A 136 -30.86 26.97 -6.70
CA GLU A 136 -30.63 28.05 -7.68
C GLU A 136 -31.96 28.62 -8.19
N ARG A 137 -32.97 27.76 -8.43
CA ARG A 137 -34.31 28.22 -8.82
C ARG A 137 -34.99 29.04 -7.73
N LEU A 138 -34.94 28.59 -6.48
CA LEU A 138 -35.52 29.30 -5.35
C LEU A 138 -34.81 30.64 -5.09
N GLU A 139 -33.49 30.69 -5.23
CA GLU A 139 -32.71 31.91 -5.09
C GLU A 139 -33.03 32.91 -6.20
N GLN A 140 -33.12 32.45 -7.46
CA GLN A 140 -33.50 33.29 -8.58
C GLN A 140 -34.90 33.89 -8.39
N GLU A 141 -35.87 33.09 -7.94
CA GLU A 141 -37.22 33.59 -7.64
C GLU A 141 -37.24 34.64 -6.53
N ARG A 142 -36.43 34.46 -5.48
CA ARG A 142 -36.26 35.46 -4.41
C ARG A 142 -35.67 36.76 -4.94
N MET A 143 -34.63 36.69 -5.75
CA MET A 143 -33.98 37.86 -6.36
C MET A 143 -34.94 38.62 -7.28
N ASP A 144 -35.75 37.91 -8.07
CA ASP A 144 -36.74 38.52 -8.95
C ASP A 144 -37.90 39.15 -8.17
N ALA A 145 -38.36 38.51 -7.09
CA ALA A 145 -39.38 39.06 -6.20
C ALA A 145 -38.89 40.33 -5.48
N GLU A 146 -37.65 40.34 -5.00
CA GLU A 146 -37.03 41.51 -4.36
C GLU A 146 -36.84 42.66 -5.35
N ARG A 147 -36.37 42.37 -6.58
CA ARG A 147 -36.24 43.35 -7.65
C ARG A 147 -37.60 43.99 -7.98
N ARG A 148 -38.67 43.20 -8.07
CA ARG A 148 -40.04 43.71 -8.29
C ARG A 148 -40.53 44.57 -7.12
N ARG A 149 -40.23 44.19 -5.87
CA ARG A 149 -40.60 44.97 -4.68
C ARG A 149 -39.92 46.34 -4.68
N LEU A 150 -38.61 46.38 -4.92
CA LEU A 150 -37.85 47.64 -5.01
C LEU A 150 -38.33 48.53 -6.17
N GLU A 151 -38.74 47.93 -7.29
CA GLU A 151 -39.29 48.69 -8.42
C GLU A 151 -40.65 49.31 -8.09
N MET A 152 -41.51 48.61 -7.33
CA MET A 152 -42.78 49.16 -6.84
C MET A 152 -42.53 50.32 -5.87
N GLU A 153 -41.63 50.14 -4.90
CA GLU A 153 -41.29 51.17 -3.91
C GLU A 153 -40.69 52.42 -4.56
N ARG A 154 -39.82 52.27 -5.59
CA ARG A 154 -39.27 53.39 -6.35
C ARG A 154 -40.32 54.21 -7.10
N LYS A 155 -41.45 53.63 -7.49
CA LYS A 155 -42.53 54.35 -8.18
C LYS A 155 -43.36 55.22 -7.22
N ASP A 156 -43.37 54.89 -5.93
CA ASP A 156 -44.19 55.56 -4.91
C ASP A 156 -43.45 56.66 -4.13
N VAL A 157 -42.13 56.84 -4.31
CA VAL A 157 -41.37 57.92 -3.65
C VAL A 157 -41.34 59.18 -4.54
N PRO A 158 -42.04 60.28 -4.20
CA PRO A 158 -41.92 61.54 -4.90
C PRO A 158 -40.49 62.12 -4.76
N LEU A 159 -39.92 62.57 -5.88
CA LEU A 159 -38.62 63.24 -5.93
C LEU A 159 -38.67 64.58 -5.19
N SER A 160 -38.50 64.59 -3.88
CA SER A 160 -38.11 65.79 -3.15
C SER A 160 -37.04 65.44 -2.12
N ASP A 161 -35.87 66.03 -2.34
CA ASP A 161 -34.71 66.16 -1.45
C ASP A 161 -33.87 64.91 -1.16
N ALA A 162 -32.84 64.70 -2.00
CA ALA A 162 -31.68 63.89 -1.67
C ALA A 162 -30.39 64.50 -2.23
N THR A 163 -29.73 65.33 -1.41
CA THR A 163 -28.27 65.51 -1.49
C THR A 163 -27.70 65.42 -0.07
N ILE A 164 -26.53 64.77 0.02
CA ILE A 164 -25.65 64.64 1.19
C ILE A 164 -25.94 63.44 2.10
N ALA A 165 -25.24 62.33 1.83
CA ALA A 165 -24.47 61.53 2.80
C ALA A 165 -24.15 60.15 2.22
N ALA A 166 -23.13 60.08 1.37
CA ALA A 166 -22.60 58.82 0.86
C ALA A 166 -21.09 58.82 1.07
N GLU A 167 -20.64 58.48 2.28
CA GLU A 167 -19.26 58.05 2.47
C GLU A 167 -19.10 57.22 3.74
N GLN A 168 -18.35 56.13 3.58
CA GLN A 168 -17.72 55.29 4.60
C GLN A 168 -18.57 54.19 5.24
N ALA A 169 -18.55 53.03 4.59
CA ALA A 169 -18.61 51.73 5.25
C ALA A 169 -17.59 50.79 4.59
N ASP A 170 -16.37 50.80 5.13
CA ASP A 170 -15.35 49.78 4.89
C ASP A 170 -15.86 48.42 5.40
N PHE A 171 -15.83 47.43 4.52
CA PHE A 171 -16.31 46.08 4.78
C PHE A 171 -15.10 45.14 4.94
N ASP A 172 -14.74 44.86 6.19
CA ASP A 172 -13.80 43.79 6.55
C ASP A 172 -14.42 42.42 6.22
N GLN A 173 -14.07 41.86 5.05
CA GLN A 173 -14.40 40.48 4.69
C GLN A 173 -13.34 39.53 5.24
N GLN A 174 -13.57 39.05 6.46
CA GLN A 174 -12.85 37.91 7.01
C GLN A 174 -13.44 36.62 6.41
N GLU A 175 -12.72 35.99 5.47
CA GLU A 175 -13.04 34.68 4.91
C GLU A 175 -12.96 33.59 5.99
N ALA A 176 -14.08 33.32 6.66
CA ALA A 176 -14.22 32.14 7.49
C ALA A 176 -14.46 30.92 6.58
N ALA A 177 -13.48 30.02 6.50
CA ALA A 177 -13.58 28.76 5.77
C ALA A 177 -14.68 27.87 6.38
N ILE A 178 -15.84 27.82 5.72
CA ILE A 178 -16.99 27.00 6.12
C ILE A 178 -16.65 25.54 5.87
N VAL A 179 -16.28 24.80 6.92
CA VAL A 179 -16.11 23.33 6.84
C VAL A 179 -17.50 22.71 6.72
N ALA A 180 -17.92 22.39 5.50
CA ALA A 180 -19.22 21.78 5.23
C ALA A 180 -19.37 20.43 5.97
N PRO A 181 -20.48 20.21 6.70
CA PRO A 181 -20.69 18.98 7.46
C PRO A 181 -20.83 17.77 6.52
N THR A 182 -20.16 16.67 6.87
CA THR A 182 -20.22 15.41 6.11
C THR A 182 -21.61 14.79 6.24
N LYS A 183 -22.42 14.83 5.18
CA LYS A 183 -23.73 14.16 5.13
C LYS A 183 -23.54 12.64 5.33
N THR A 184 -24.10 12.09 6.40
CA THR A 184 -24.11 10.65 6.67
C THR A 184 -25.54 10.14 6.54
N THR A 185 -25.78 9.19 5.64
CA THR A 185 -27.06 8.49 5.54
C THR A 185 -26.97 7.17 6.30
N VAL A 186 -27.79 7.03 7.34
CA VAL A 186 -27.85 5.81 8.16
C VAL A 186 -28.99 4.95 7.63
N PHE A 187 -28.66 3.73 7.21
CA PHE A 187 -29.66 2.68 6.95
C PHE A 187 -29.70 1.72 8.14
N GLU A 188 -30.85 1.08 8.37
CA GLU A 188 -31.11 0.22 9.54
C GLU A 188 -30.06 -0.89 9.76
N LYS A 189 -29.38 -1.33 8.70
CA LYS A 189 -28.37 -2.41 8.74
C LYS A 189 -26.99 -2.01 8.22
N ALA A 190 -26.80 -0.78 7.75
CA ALA A 190 -25.53 -0.35 7.18
C ALA A 190 -25.33 1.16 7.32
N LYS A 191 -24.12 1.56 7.74
CA LYS A 191 -23.73 2.96 7.79
C LYS A 191 -22.92 3.30 6.55
N VAL A 192 -23.48 4.15 5.68
CA VAL A 192 -22.76 4.68 4.51
C VAL A 192 -22.29 6.09 4.84
N THR A 193 -20.97 6.26 4.94
CA THR A 193 -20.35 7.58 5.13
C THR A 193 -19.66 7.98 3.85
N VAL A 194 -20.05 9.12 3.27
CA VAL A 194 -19.38 9.66 2.09
C VAL A 194 -18.15 10.42 2.55
N ALA A 195 -16.97 9.84 2.35
CA ALA A 195 -15.72 10.51 2.63
C ALA A 195 -15.23 11.20 1.35
N LYS A 196 -14.96 12.49 1.45
CA LYS A 196 -14.28 13.23 0.40
C LYS A 196 -12.81 12.83 0.38
N ARG A 197 -12.35 12.28 -0.75
CA ARG A 197 -10.95 11.90 -0.94
C ARG A 197 -10.34 12.78 -2.02
N TRP A 198 -9.26 13.47 -1.68
CA TRP A 198 -8.46 14.18 -2.66
C TRP A 198 -7.71 13.17 -3.52
N THR A 199 -7.95 13.23 -4.82
CA THR A 199 -7.26 12.43 -5.83
C THR A 199 -6.65 13.36 -6.87
N PHE A 200 -5.83 12.83 -7.75
CA PHE A 200 -5.13 13.63 -8.75
C PHE A 200 -5.12 12.95 -10.11
N ARG A 201 -5.01 13.77 -11.15
CA ARG A 201 -4.80 13.35 -12.54
C ARG A 201 -3.65 14.13 -13.12
N VAL A 202 -2.75 13.44 -13.79
CA VAL A 202 -1.60 14.06 -14.47
C VAL A 202 -2.09 14.52 -15.83
N ASP A 203 -2.01 15.82 -16.11
CA ASP A 203 -2.51 16.39 -17.37
C ASP A 203 -1.41 16.52 -18.42
N ASN A 204 -0.17 16.76 -18.00
CA ASN A 204 0.93 17.00 -18.93
C ASN A 204 2.23 16.30 -18.51
N GLU A 205 2.44 15.12 -19.08
CA GLU A 205 3.63 14.30 -18.93
C GLU A 205 4.83 14.76 -19.78
N PHE A 206 4.63 15.71 -20.71
CA PHE A 206 5.60 15.98 -21.78
C PHE A 206 6.63 17.07 -21.48
N LEU A 207 6.60 17.66 -20.29
CA LEU A 207 7.55 18.73 -19.92
C LEU A 207 8.95 18.20 -19.55
N VAL A 208 9.15 16.90 -19.41
CA VAL A 208 10.45 16.29 -19.08
C VAL A 208 10.71 15.10 -20.04
N PRO A 209 11.89 15.02 -20.69
CA PRO A 209 12.24 13.89 -21.56
C PRO A 209 12.09 12.54 -20.84
N ARG A 210 11.39 11.59 -21.47
CA ARG A 210 11.05 10.26 -20.90
C ARG A 210 12.27 9.45 -20.43
N ASP A 211 13.44 9.71 -21.01
CA ASP A 211 14.67 8.98 -20.68
C ASP A 211 15.18 9.24 -19.24
N TYR A 212 14.75 10.34 -18.61
CA TYR A 212 15.23 10.76 -17.29
C TYR A 212 14.13 10.96 -16.25
N TRP A 213 12.87 10.69 -16.58
CA TRP A 213 11.73 10.95 -15.69
C TRP A 213 10.92 9.71 -15.39
N THR A 214 10.84 9.38 -14.10
CA THR A 214 9.86 8.42 -13.57
C THR A 214 8.92 9.19 -12.67
N LEU A 215 7.65 9.25 -13.04
CA LEU A 215 6.60 9.83 -12.20
C LEU A 215 6.44 8.95 -10.96
N ASP A 216 6.83 9.45 -9.80
CA ASP A 216 6.59 8.77 -8.52
C ASP A 216 5.19 9.17 -7.99
N GLU A 217 4.18 8.43 -8.44
CA GLU A 217 2.78 8.62 -8.01
C GLU A 217 2.62 8.55 -6.48
N ARG A 218 3.47 7.76 -5.80
CA ARG A 218 3.40 7.63 -4.33
C ARG A 218 3.81 8.92 -3.63
N LYS A 219 4.83 9.62 -4.16
CA LYS A 219 5.23 10.94 -3.64
C LYS A 219 4.16 12.00 -3.88
N ILE A 220 3.51 11.99 -5.05
CA ILE A 220 2.42 12.91 -5.36
C ILE A 220 1.24 12.65 -4.42
N GLN A 221 0.80 11.39 -4.28
CA GLN A 221 -0.27 11.03 -3.35
C GLN A 221 0.07 11.43 -1.91
N LYS A 222 1.32 11.25 -1.47
CA LYS A 222 1.78 11.70 -0.14
C LYS A 222 1.68 13.23 0.00
N ALA A 223 2.07 13.99 -1.02
CA ALA A 223 1.94 15.45 -1.02
C ALA A 223 0.47 15.91 -0.96
N VAL A 224 -0.41 15.27 -1.75
CA VAL A 224 -1.85 15.54 -1.73
C VAL A 224 -2.46 15.23 -0.35
N ASN A 225 -2.05 14.13 0.28
CA ASN A 225 -2.49 13.73 1.62
C ASN A 225 -1.99 14.70 2.71
N VAL A 226 -0.81 15.29 2.55
CA VAL A 226 -0.27 16.33 3.46
C VAL A 226 -1.03 17.66 3.33
N GLY A 227 -1.77 17.87 2.23
CA GLY A 227 -2.58 19.06 2.01
C GLY A 227 -2.11 19.95 0.87
N VAL A 228 -1.14 19.53 0.06
CA VAL A 228 -0.76 20.27 -1.16
C VAL A 228 -1.93 20.22 -2.15
N ARG A 229 -2.36 21.39 -2.65
CA ARG A 229 -3.50 21.53 -3.57
C ARG A 229 -3.12 22.02 -4.96
N THR A 230 -1.87 22.42 -5.17
CA THR A 230 -1.38 22.91 -6.46
C THR A 230 -0.04 22.24 -6.75
N ILE A 231 0.01 21.43 -7.81
CA ILE A 231 1.23 20.81 -8.33
C ILE A 231 1.23 21.06 -9.84
N ARG A 232 2.33 21.59 -10.38
CA ARG A 232 2.42 21.91 -11.81
C ARG A 232 2.28 20.63 -12.64
N GLY A 233 1.32 20.63 -13.58
CA GLY A 233 1.04 19.48 -14.46
C GLY A 233 0.12 18.41 -13.86
N VAL A 234 -0.42 18.65 -12.66
CA VAL A 234 -1.31 17.72 -11.97
C VAL A 234 -2.57 18.45 -11.51
N THR A 235 -3.73 18.05 -12.03
CA THR A 235 -5.03 18.49 -11.52
C THR A 235 -5.42 17.66 -10.31
N ILE A 236 -5.54 18.32 -9.16
CA ILE A 236 -6.01 17.71 -7.91
C ILE A 236 -7.49 18.04 -7.77
N TYR A 237 -8.32 17.01 -7.58
CA TYR A 237 -9.77 17.16 -7.41
C TYR A 237 -10.28 16.29 -6.26
N GLU A 238 -11.44 16.67 -5.75
CA GLU A 238 -12.11 15.96 -4.69
C GLU A 238 -13.06 14.92 -5.31
N GLU A 239 -12.85 13.65 -4.99
CA GLU A 239 -13.73 12.56 -5.38
C GLU A 239 -14.51 12.07 -4.15
N ALA A 240 -15.83 11.99 -4.27
CA ALA A 240 -16.67 11.41 -3.23
C ALA A 240 -16.55 9.88 -3.28
N GLN A 241 -15.93 9.28 -2.26
CA GLN A 241 -15.85 7.83 -2.13
C GLN A 241 -16.79 7.36 -1.01
N PRO A 242 -17.82 6.53 -1.32
CA PRO A 242 -18.67 5.96 -0.29
C PRO A 242 -17.86 4.93 0.50
N ARG A 243 -17.70 5.18 1.80
CA ARG A 243 -17.14 4.22 2.77
C ARG A 243 -18.31 3.51 3.44
N ILE A 244 -18.35 2.20 3.26
CA ILE A 244 -19.33 1.30 3.89
C ILE A 244 -18.58 0.64 5.05
N GLN A 245 -19.10 0.79 6.27
CA GLN A 245 -18.57 0.18 7.49
C GLN A 245 -19.41 -1.03 7.88
#